data_AF-A0AAX2ZUC2-F1
#
_entry.id   AF-A0AAX2ZUC2-F1
#
_cell.length_a   1.000
_cell.length_b   1.000
_cell.length_c   1.000
_cell.angle_alpha   90.00
_cell.angle_beta   90.00
_cell.angle_gamma   90.00
#
_symmetry.space_group_name_H-M   'P 1'
#
loop_
_entity.id
_entity.type
_entity.pdbx_description
1 polymer ?
#
loop_
_entity_poly.entity_id
_entity_poly.type
_entity_poly.pdbx_seq_one_letter_code
_entity_poly.pdbx_strand_id
1 'polypeptide(L)'
;MRSPLAAFGAACLALGAALTFAATSAADDHVYVDHVEWAKWGDLSSLRVYPTDTARALTRQPGSTVQADQAWAEVLALSPDADLPGMREQFLCHWTFAELAEPGKTSWNLEPWRPEVTPEVMLASGCNPGGSEEPF
;
A
#
# COMPACT_ATOMS: atom_id res chain seq x y z
N MET A 1 82.14 4.01 3.66
CA MET A 1 81.93 5.07 2.65
C MET A 1 80.44 5.39 2.71
N ARG A 2 79.98 6.42 3.44
CA ARG A 2 79.83 7.84 3.02
C ARG A 2 79.17 7.91 1.64
N SER A 3 78.01 8.50 1.38
CA SER A 3 77.17 9.46 2.08
C SER A 3 75.76 9.49 1.44
N PRO A 4 74.76 10.10 2.09
CA PRO A 4 73.37 10.20 1.62
C PRO A 4 73.14 11.43 0.74
N LEU A 5 72.08 11.42 -0.08
CA LEU A 5 71.52 12.62 -0.70
C LEU A 5 69.99 12.62 -0.54
N ALA A 6 69.51 13.74 -0.03
CA ALA A 6 68.12 14.08 0.23
C ALA A 6 67.39 14.51 -1.06
N ALA A 7 66.07 14.40 -1.06
CA ALA A 7 65.20 15.28 -1.83
C ALA A 7 63.85 15.46 -1.12
N PHE A 8 63.50 16.74 -0.91
CA PHE A 8 62.23 17.21 -0.40
C PHE A 8 61.09 16.88 -1.38
N GLY A 9 59.93 16.52 -0.82
CA GLY A 9 58.66 16.47 -1.54
C GLY A 9 57.51 16.60 -0.56
N ALA A 10 56.95 17.81 -0.45
CA ALA A 10 55.73 18.08 0.32
C ALA A 10 54.50 17.63 -0.47
N ALA A 11 53.56 16.94 0.16
CA ALA A 11 52.18 16.86 -0.30
C ALA A 11 51.23 16.62 0.88
N CYS A 12 50.26 17.51 0.99
CA CYS A 12 49.24 17.59 2.02
C CYS A 12 48.13 16.52 1.89
N LEU A 13 47.27 16.46 2.92
CA LEU A 13 45.86 16.00 2.92
C LEU A 13 45.66 14.47 2.82
N ALA A 14 44.74 13.83 3.54
CA ALA A 14 43.73 14.24 4.51
C ALA A 14 43.35 12.99 5.34
N LEU A 15 42.90 13.22 6.57
CA LEU A 15 42.21 12.23 7.40
C LEU A 15 40.92 11.80 6.69
N GLY A 16 40.83 10.52 6.30
CA GLY A 16 39.60 9.90 5.81
C GLY A 16 39.21 8.74 6.71
N ALA A 17 38.46 9.02 7.77
CA ALA A 17 37.78 7.98 8.53
C ALA A 17 36.69 7.37 7.63
N ALA A 18 36.90 6.13 7.19
CA ALA A 18 35.86 5.37 6.52
C ALA A 18 34.83 4.93 7.57
N LEU A 19 33.83 5.77 7.79
CA LEU A 19 32.60 5.37 8.48
C LEU A 19 31.85 4.40 7.58
N THR A 20 31.72 3.16 8.06
CA THR A 20 30.82 2.15 7.51
C THR A 20 29.38 2.64 7.61
N PHE A 21 28.74 2.91 6.47
CA PHE A 21 27.29 3.02 6.40
C PHE A 21 26.72 1.77 5.74
N ALA A 22 26.29 0.82 6.56
CA ALA A 22 25.24 -0.10 6.17
C ALA A 22 23.92 0.60 6.45
N ALA A 23 23.27 1.11 5.41
CA ALA A 23 21.86 1.46 5.46
C ALA A 23 21.10 0.32 4.78
N THR A 24 20.52 -0.56 5.59
CA THR A 24 19.51 -1.50 5.10
C THR A 24 18.27 -0.66 4.81
N SER A 25 18.07 -0.28 3.55
CA SER A 25 16.78 0.22 3.11
C SER A 25 15.82 -0.96 3.17
N ALA A 26 14.96 -1.04 4.19
CA ALA A 26 13.68 -1.69 3.97
C ALA A 26 13.00 -0.82 2.91
N ALA A 27 12.99 -1.29 1.66
CA ALA A 27 12.10 -0.71 0.68
C ALA A 27 10.69 -0.82 1.27
N ASP A 28 9.90 0.23 1.12
CA ASP A 28 8.48 0.18 1.46
C ASP A 28 7.85 -0.88 0.55
N ASP A 29 7.64 -2.09 1.08
CA ASP A 29 7.29 -3.31 0.32
C ASP A 29 5.82 -3.29 -0.15
N HIS A 30 5.09 -2.18 0.09
CA HIS A 30 3.69 -2.01 -0.31
C HIS A 30 3.58 -1.00 -1.45
N VAL A 31 3.42 -1.51 -2.68
CA VAL A 31 3.38 -0.68 -3.89
C VAL A 31 1.98 -0.07 -4.09
N TYR A 32 0.94 -0.76 -3.64
CA TYR A 32 -0.45 -0.44 -3.95
C TYR A 32 -1.26 0.02 -2.74
N VAL A 33 -0.93 -0.44 -1.54
CA VAL A 33 -1.61 -0.08 -0.30
C VAL A 33 -0.65 0.68 0.60
N ASP A 34 -0.95 1.95 0.86
CA ASP A 34 -0.11 2.79 1.75
C ASP A 34 -0.23 2.29 3.20
N HIS A 35 -1.46 2.15 3.69
CA HIS A 35 -1.75 1.53 4.97
C HIS A 35 -3.21 1.06 5.03
N VAL A 36 -3.54 0.38 6.13
CA VAL A 36 -4.91 0.02 6.49
C VAL A 36 -5.18 0.41 7.95
N GLU A 37 -6.43 0.75 8.24
CA GLU A 37 -6.86 1.10 9.59
C GLU A 37 -8.20 0.42 9.92
N TRP A 38 -8.24 -0.37 10.99
CA TRP A 38 -9.52 -0.80 11.57
C TRP A 38 -10.19 0.37 12.29
N ALA A 39 -11.38 0.73 11.83
CA ALA A 39 -12.23 1.75 12.40
C ALA A 39 -13.60 1.19 12.81
N LYS A 40 -14.42 2.05 13.40
CA LYS A 40 -15.80 1.75 13.77
C LYS A 40 -16.76 2.66 13.02
N TRP A 41 -17.82 2.07 12.46
CA TRP A 41 -18.99 2.76 11.92
C TRP A 41 -20.19 2.43 12.81
N GLY A 42 -20.48 3.32 13.76
CA GLY A 42 -21.31 2.96 14.91
C GLY A 42 -20.67 1.81 15.71
N ASP A 43 -21.43 0.75 15.97
CA ASP A 43 -20.93 -0.45 16.65
C ASP A 43 -20.27 -1.46 15.70
N LEU A 44 -20.30 -1.21 14.39
CA LEU A 44 -19.82 -2.12 13.36
C LEU A 44 -18.34 -1.86 13.04
N SER A 45 -17.61 -2.89 12.64
CA SER A 45 -16.19 -2.77 12.26
C SER A 45 -16.05 -2.49 10.76
N SER A 46 -15.07 -1.67 10.40
CA SER A 46 -14.74 -1.28 9.02
C SER A 46 -13.22 -1.25 8.88
N LEU A 47 -12.66 -1.98 7.91
CA LEU A 47 -11.25 -1.88 7.55
C LEU A 47 -11.14 -0.85 6.43
N ARG A 48 -10.53 0.29 6.73
CA ARG A 48 -10.25 1.33 5.74
C ARG A 48 -8.93 1.00 5.05
N VAL A 49 -8.96 0.83 3.73
CA VAL A 49 -7.78 0.61 2.90
C VAL A 49 -7.41 1.90 2.20
N TYR A 50 -6.17 2.37 2.37
CA TYR A 50 -5.69 3.62 1.79
C TYR A 50 -4.79 3.30 0.59
N PRO A 51 -5.27 3.51 -0.65
CA PRO A 51 -4.48 3.18 -1.84
C PRO A 51 -3.40 4.24 -2.09
N THR A 52 -2.23 3.79 -2.55
CA THR A 52 -1.14 4.67 -2.99
C THR A 52 -1.52 5.42 -4.28
N ASP A 53 -0.79 6.49 -4.61
CA ASP A 53 -0.94 7.17 -5.91
C ASP A 53 -0.70 6.23 -7.09
N THR A 54 0.19 5.25 -6.93
CA THR A 54 0.46 4.21 -7.93
C THR A 54 -0.79 3.37 -8.17
N ALA A 55 -1.45 2.88 -7.12
CA ALA A 55 -2.70 2.13 -7.24
C ALA A 55 -3.78 2.99 -7.88
N ARG A 56 -3.98 4.23 -7.41
CA ARG A 56 -4.98 5.15 -7.97
C ARG A 56 -4.76 5.41 -9.47
N ALA A 57 -3.51 5.57 -9.90
CA ALA A 57 -3.20 5.76 -11.31
C ALA A 57 -3.48 4.51 -12.15
N LEU A 58 -3.19 3.34 -11.61
CA LEU A 58 -3.37 2.05 -12.26
C LEU A 58 -4.85 1.67 -12.41
N THR A 59 -5.67 1.86 -11.37
CA THR A 59 -7.09 1.47 -11.36
C THR A 59 -7.97 2.29 -12.31
N ARG A 60 -7.49 3.44 -12.78
CA ARG A 60 -8.12 4.21 -13.86
C ARG A 60 -7.96 3.57 -15.25
N GLN A 61 -7.14 2.53 -15.38
CA GLN A 61 -6.90 1.81 -16.62
C GLN A 61 -7.50 0.39 -16.57
N PRO A 62 -8.01 -0.14 -17.68
CA PRO A 62 -8.45 -1.53 -17.73
C PRO A 62 -7.26 -2.49 -17.62
N GLY A 63 -7.53 -3.72 -17.15
CA GLY A 63 -6.55 -4.82 -17.21
C GLY A 63 -5.58 -4.92 -16.03
N SER A 64 -5.96 -4.43 -14.85
CA SER A 64 -5.13 -4.42 -13.63
C SER A 64 -5.41 -5.58 -12.66
N THR A 65 -6.01 -6.69 -13.13
CA THR A 65 -6.45 -7.80 -12.27
C THR A 65 -5.30 -8.45 -11.48
N VAL A 66 -4.13 -8.63 -12.12
CA VAL A 66 -2.95 -9.20 -11.43
C VAL A 66 -2.49 -8.29 -10.29
N GLN A 67 -2.54 -6.98 -10.50
CA GLN A 67 -2.17 -6.00 -9.48
C GLN A 67 -3.23 -5.91 -8.39
N ALA A 68 -4.52 -6.15 -8.70
CA ALA A 68 -5.55 -6.27 -7.69
C ALA A 68 -5.25 -7.43 -6.72
N ASP A 69 -4.81 -8.58 -7.23
CA ASP A 69 -4.42 -9.72 -6.39
C ASP A 69 -3.17 -9.42 -5.55
N GLN A 70 -2.19 -8.69 -6.10
CA GLN A 70 -1.01 -8.24 -5.37
C GLN A 70 -1.38 -7.24 -4.27
N ALA A 71 -2.23 -6.27 -4.57
CA ALA A 71 -2.70 -5.28 -3.61
C ALA A 71 -3.53 -5.92 -2.50
N TRP A 72 -4.34 -6.95 -2.80
CA TRP A 72 -5.01 -7.73 -1.76
C TRP A 72 -4.02 -8.46 -0.85
N ALA A 73 -2.93 -9.01 -1.40
CA ALA A 73 -1.88 -9.61 -0.60
C ALA A 73 -1.18 -8.58 0.31
N GLU A 74 -1.02 -7.33 -0.14
CA GLU A 74 -0.52 -6.22 0.70
C GLU A 74 -1.49 -5.89 1.84
N VAL A 75 -2.82 -5.86 1.58
CA VAL A 75 -3.84 -5.70 2.64
C VAL A 75 -3.67 -6.79 3.71
N LEU A 76 -3.53 -8.06 3.31
CA LEU A 76 -3.36 -9.17 4.24
C LEU A 76 -2.01 -9.16 4.98
N ALA A 77 -0.96 -8.63 4.36
CA ALA A 77 0.33 -8.44 5.02
C ALA A 77 0.23 -7.37 6.13
N LEU A 78 -0.55 -6.30 5.89
CA LEU A 78 -0.77 -5.21 6.84
C LEU A 78 -1.80 -5.56 7.92
N SER A 79 -2.83 -6.33 7.58
CA SER A 79 -3.92 -6.75 8.48
C SER A 79 -4.31 -8.21 8.20
N PRO A 80 -3.59 -9.19 8.76
CA PRO A 80 -3.85 -10.61 8.50
C PRO A 80 -5.26 -11.07 8.92
N ASP A 81 -5.90 -10.36 9.84
CA ASP A 81 -7.27 -10.59 10.30
C ASP A 81 -8.35 -10.06 9.35
N ALA A 82 -7.96 -9.45 8.22
CA ALA A 82 -8.88 -9.00 7.17
C ALA A 82 -9.38 -10.13 6.26
N ASP A 83 -8.81 -11.34 6.35
CA ASP A 83 -9.25 -12.53 5.60
C ASP A 83 -10.55 -13.13 6.15
N LEU A 84 -11.60 -12.30 6.13
CA LEU A 84 -12.96 -12.63 6.54
C LEU A 84 -13.86 -12.75 5.30
N PRO A 85 -14.94 -13.54 5.38
CA PRO A 85 -15.86 -13.73 4.25
C PRO A 85 -16.34 -12.40 3.65
N GLY A 86 -16.28 -12.29 2.32
CA GLY A 86 -16.73 -11.12 1.57
C GLY A 86 -15.79 -9.92 1.53
N MET A 87 -14.71 -9.88 2.34
CA MET A 87 -13.79 -8.73 2.38
C MET A 87 -13.01 -8.57 1.08
N ARG A 88 -12.53 -9.69 0.50
CA ARG A 88 -11.79 -9.67 -0.77
C ARG A 88 -12.67 -9.23 -1.93
N GLU A 89 -13.92 -9.68 -1.98
CA GLU A 89 -14.85 -9.33 -3.05
C GLU A 89 -15.21 -7.83 -3.02
N GLN A 90 -15.40 -7.25 -1.83
CA GLN A 90 -15.53 -5.81 -1.65
C GLN A 90 -14.28 -5.09 -2.15
N PHE A 91 -13.09 -5.54 -1.76
CA PHE A 91 -11.81 -4.94 -2.18
C PHE A 91 -11.64 -4.94 -3.69
N LEU A 92 -11.90 -6.08 -4.35
CA LEU A 92 -11.78 -6.18 -5.81
C LEU A 92 -12.78 -5.29 -6.53
N CYS A 93 -13.98 -5.11 -5.98
CA CYS A 93 -14.94 -4.16 -6.51
C CYS A 93 -14.42 -2.72 -6.38
N HIS A 94 -13.93 -2.33 -5.21
CA HIS A 94 -13.35 -1.00 -4.98
C HIS A 94 -12.14 -0.74 -5.90
N TRP A 95 -11.21 -1.69 -5.98
CA TRP A 95 -10.07 -1.63 -6.89
C TRP A 95 -10.50 -1.34 -8.33
N THR A 96 -11.57 -1.99 -8.79
CA THR A 96 -12.01 -1.90 -10.18
C THR A 96 -12.80 -0.63 -10.46
N PHE A 97 -13.61 -0.15 -9.50
CA PHE A 97 -14.65 0.83 -9.79
C PHE A 97 -14.58 2.12 -8.96
N ALA A 98 -13.94 2.13 -7.78
CA ALA A 98 -14.00 3.28 -6.88
C ALA A 98 -13.44 4.55 -7.55
N GLU A 99 -12.24 4.49 -8.13
CA GLU A 99 -11.62 5.63 -8.81
C GLU A 99 -12.33 6.07 -10.09
N LEU A 100 -13.17 5.21 -10.68
CA LEU A 100 -13.97 5.56 -11.86
C LEU A 100 -15.29 6.22 -11.47
N ALA A 101 -15.94 5.73 -10.41
CA ALA A 101 -17.23 6.22 -9.93
C ALA A 101 -17.09 7.51 -9.11
N GLU A 102 -16.09 7.57 -8.24
CA GLU A 102 -15.84 8.65 -7.30
C GLU A 102 -14.31 8.82 -7.14
N PRO A 103 -13.65 9.58 -8.02
CA PRO A 103 -12.19 9.73 -7.98
C PRO A 103 -11.71 10.36 -6.67
N GLY A 104 -10.65 9.81 -6.09
CA GLY A 104 -9.98 10.43 -4.93
C GLY A 104 -10.65 10.19 -3.57
N LYS A 105 -11.53 9.17 -3.44
CA LYS A 105 -12.00 8.71 -2.12
C LYS A 105 -10.82 8.50 -1.18
N THR A 106 -10.98 8.92 0.06
CA THR A 106 -9.86 8.87 1.02
C THR A 106 -9.43 7.43 1.27
N SER A 107 -10.40 6.53 1.47
CA SER A 107 -10.21 5.10 1.69
C SER A 107 -11.25 4.26 0.96
N TRP A 108 -10.93 2.97 0.79
CA TRP A 108 -11.88 1.93 0.40
C TRP A 108 -12.23 1.11 1.64
N ASN A 109 -13.49 1.13 2.05
CA ASN A 109 -13.90 0.56 3.33
C ASN A 109 -14.44 -0.85 3.11
N LEU A 110 -13.85 -1.82 3.81
CA LEU A 110 -14.20 -3.23 3.75
C LEU A 110 -14.82 -3.65 5.07
N GLU A 111 -16.02 -4.20 5.03
CA GLU A 111 -16.83 -4.39 6.23
C GLU A 111 -17.27 -5.85 6.36
N PRO A 112 -16.83 -6.57 7.40
CA PRO A 112 -17.07 -8.02 7.52
C PRO A 112 -18.51 -8.38 7.90
N TRP A 113 -19.34 -7.39 8.23
CA TRP A 113 -20.75 -7.56 8.58
C TRP A 113 -21.67 -7.46 7.35
N ARG A 114 -21.13 -7.09 6.18
CA ARG A 114 -21.89 -7.02 4.93
C ARG A 114 -22.16 -8.43 4.40
N PRO A 115 -23.34 -8.67 3.79
CA PRO A 115 -23.67 -9.98 3.26
C PRO A 115 -22.77 -10.34 2.08
N GLU A 116 -22.40 -11.62 2.00
CA GLU A 116 -21.80 -12.20 0.79
C GLU A 116 -22.86 -12.26 -0.31
N VAL A 117 -22.59 -11.63 -1.44
CA VAL A 117 -23.52 -11.50 -2.57
C VAL A 117 -22.81 -11.80 -3.89
N THR A 118 -23.57 -11.94 -4.97
CA THR A 118 -22.97 -12.13 -6.29
C THR A 118 -22.21 -10.86 -6.74
N PRO A 119 -21.22 -10.97 -7.64
CA PRO A 119 -20.49 -9.80 -8.15
C PRO A 119 -21.39 -8.71 -8.74
N GLU A 120 -22.52 -9.08 -9.37
CA GLU A 120 -23.47 -8.13 -9.94
C GLU A 120 -24.17 -7.32 -8.85
N VAL A 121 -24.55 -7.97 -7.74
CA VAL A 121 -25.17 -7.29 -6.59
C VAL A 121 -24.15 -6.44 -5.85
N MET A 122 -22.90 -6.91 -5.72
CA MET A 122 -21.77 -6.17 -5.16
C MET A 122 -21.59 -4.84 -5.90
N LEU A 123 -21.48 -4.89 -7.24
CA LEU A 123 -21.35 -3.70 -8.08
C LEU A 123 -22.58 -2.79 -8.02
N ALA A 124 -23.78 -3.36 -8.12
CA ALA A 124 -25.02 -2.59 -8.06
C ALA A 124 -25.22 -1.86 -6.72
N SER A 125 -24.57 -2.35 -5.65
CA SER A 125 -24.60 -1.75 -4.32
C SER A 125 -23.44 -0.79 -4.05
N GLY A 126 -22.64 -0.43 -5.07
CA GLY A 126 -21.49 0.46 -4.87
C GLY A 126 -20.34 -0.19 -4.11
N CYS A 127 -20.11 -1.49 -4.34
CA CYS A 127 -19.06 -2.32 -3.74
C CYS A 127 -19.23 -2.67 -2.26
N ASN A 128 -20.27 -2.14 -1.62
CA ASN A 128 -20.51 -2.27 -0.20
C ASN A 128 -22.00 -2.62 0.03
N PRO A 129 -22.38 -3.91 -0.08
CA PRO A 129 -23.78 -4.31 -0.02
C PRO A 129 -24.34 -4.25 1.40
N GLY A 130 -25.62 -3.88 1.51
CA GLY A 130 -26.38 -3.90 2.77
C GLY A 130 -25.97 -2.83 3.79
N GLY A 131 -26.89 -2.45 4.67
CA GLY A 131 -26.61 -1.46 5.72
C GLY A 131 -26.40 -0.03 5.19
N SER A 132 -25.86 0.83 6.06
CA SER A 132 -25.56 2.24 5.75
C SER A 132 -24.08 2.41 5.43
N GLU A 133 -23.78 3.22 4.40
CA GLU A 133 -22.40 3.53 4.00
C GLU A 133 -21.68 4.48 4.96
N GLU A 134 -20.42 4.16 5.24
CA GLU A 134 -19.47 5.05 5.89
C GLU A 134 -18.94 6.08 4.85
N PRO A 135 -19.05 7.40 5.08
CA PRO A 135 -18.82 8.41 4.03
C PRO A 135 -17.35 8.86 3.93
N PHE A 136 -16.61 8.54 2.85
CA PHE A 136 -15.29 9.12 2.47
C PHE A 136 -14.98 8.91 1.00
#